data_AF-A0AAP9DPZ2-F1
#
_entry.id   AF-A0AAP9DPZ2-F1
#
_cell.length_a   1.000
_cell.length_b   1.000
_cell.length_c   1.000
_cell.angle_alpha   90.00
_cell.angle_beta   90.00
_cell.angle_gamma   90.00
#
_symmetry.space_group_name_H-M   'P 1'
#
loop_
_entity.id
_entity.type
_entity.pdbx_description
1 polymer ?
#
loop_
_entity_poly.entity_id
_entity_poly.type
_entity_poly.pdbx_seq_one_letter_code
_entity_poly.pdbx_strand_id
1 'polypeptide(L)'
;MTKELSRYPRALSENVNSELINRLYESGGSLSIDLIVYLANYQMKNLFGENWFSIADFCEKMGYDRTKLQRKLSNDQLRLIFGARSPQYVTTDINGNEIKHPIETVFEAALYRLGIENLGFPTQKDGKTSYHFVQILTRFDIQTDFTTKKGTKRLYSATLNDLIKDSLFTRYNLTDLNDYRKLPDRKGYRYFYLNLSRMVYLIRYKVIQGQAPYYTTTVDQLAKIFRINVADNNNRKMKVASILDSINKYLDVTKFQYEFVKGVNERWAYTVQFHFPDETLAYFDQKFTAVFTDKFYSELQRVFVKTYFPHLDYKGVDLKVAEIKADTEQYQEFVNWAHSDQSEELIELKKTIYRSTFMDVFKQAPEALGLELFNFDLKI
;
A
#
# COMPACT_ATOMS: atom_id res chain seq x y z
N MET A 1 -18.12 -4.85 15.16
CA MET A 1 -17.38 -5.32 13.96
C MET A 1 -15.93 -5.56 14.37
N THR A 2 -15.32 -6.66 13.92
CA THR A 2 -13.89 -6.92 14.16
C THR A 2 -13.07 -5.90 13.38
N LYS A 3 -12.12 -5.24 14.05
CA LYS A 3 -11.22 -4.24 13.46
C LYS A 3 -10.43 -4.85 12.30
N GLU A 4 -10.43 -4.20 11.14
CA GLU A 4 -9.72 -4.68 9.94
C GLU A 4 -8.87 -3.57 9.32
N LEU A 5 -8.00 -3.01 10.15
CA LEU A 5 -7.02 -2.04 9.70
C LEU A 5 -5.88 -2.73 8.94
N SER A 6 -5.59 -2.21 7.75
CA SER A 6 -4.39 -2.56 6.99
C SER A 6 -3.48 -1.37 6.86
N ARG A 7 -2.19 -1.63 6.65
CA ARG A 7 -1.24 -0.63 6.19
C ARG A 7 -1.24 -0.61 4.66
N TYR A 8 -1.00 0.57 4.10
CA TYR A 8 -0.66 0.71 2.69
C TYR A 8 0.47 1.75 2.53
N PRO A 9 1.29 1.66 1.47
CA PRO A 9 2.39 2.58 1.24
C PRO A 9 1.88 4.01 1.07
N ARG A 10 2.40 4.97 1.84
CA ARG A 10 1.97 6.37 1.75
C ARG A 10 2.13 6.94 0.33
N ALA A 11 3.09 6.43 -0.43
CA ALA A 11 3.30 6.75 -1.84
C ALA A 11 2.02 6.63 -2.70
N LEU A 12 1.09 5.72 -2.36
CA LEU A 12 -0.18 5.58 -3.09
C LEU A 12 -1.14 6.76 -2.92
N SER A 13 -0.98 7.61 -1.89
CA SER A 13 -1.79 8.81 -1.66
C SER A 13 -0.97 10.10 -1.74
N GLU A 14 0.24 10.04 -2.29
CA GLU A 14 1.08 11.21 -2.55
C GLU A 14 0.84 11.76 -3.98
N ASN A 15 0.81 13.08 -4.10
CA ASN A 15 0.52 13.76 -5.37
C ASN A 15 1.52 13.45 -6.47
N VAL A 16 2.77 13.15 -6.12
CA VAL A 16 3.83 12.74 -7.06
C VAL A 16 3.42 11.53 -7.91
N ASN A 17 2.55 10.66 -7.37
CA ASN A 17 2.08 9.46 -8.04
C ASN A 17 0.69 9.63 -8.70
N SER A 18 0.06 10.81 -8.66
CA SER A 18 -1.33 10.97 -9.14
C SER A 18 -1.51 10.58 -10.61
N GLU A 19 -0.52 10.87 -11.47
CA GLU A 19 -0.59 10.50 -12.88
C GLU A 19 -0.40 9.01 -13.13
N LEU A 20 0.42 8.33 -12.33
CA LEU A 20 0.50 6.87 -12.35
C LEU A 20 -0.85 6.26 -11.95
N ILE A 21 -1.42 6.73 -10.83
CA ILE A 21 -2.73 6.27 -10.33
C ILE A 21 -3.82 6.43 -11.41
N ASN A 22 -3.81 7.56 -12.11
CA ASN A 22 -4.68 7.82 -13.25
C ASN A 22 -4.53 6.79 -14.39
N ARG A 23 -3.29 6.51 -14.82
CA ARG A 23 -3.01 5.52 -15.87
C ARG A 23 -3.41 4.11 -15.45
N LEU A 24 -3.13 3.73 -14.20
CA LEU A 24 -3.53 2.44 -13.65
C LEU A 24 -5.06 2.30 -13.68
N TYR A 25 -5.79 3.36 -13.32
CA TYR A 25 -7.25 3.35 -13.40
C TYR A 25 -7.78 3.19 -14.84
N GLU A 26 -7.16 3.83 -15.82
CA GLU A 26 -7.56 3.71 -17.23
C GLU A 26 -7.39 2.31 -17.80
N SER A 27 -6.43 1.54 -17.26
CA SER A 27 -6.14 0.18 -17.73
C SER A 27 -7.09 -0.90 -17.19
N GLY A 28 -7.87 -0.63 -16.14
CA GLY A 28 -8.69 -1.67 -15.51
C GLY A 28 -9.48 -1.27 -14.28
N GLY A 29 -9.77 0.03 -14.10
CA GLY A 29 -10.43 0.54 -12.89
C GLY A 29 -9.50 0.54 -11.68
N SER A 30 -10.06 0.44 -10.47
CA SER A 30 -9.29 0.50 -9.21
C SER A 30 -8.42 -0.74 -8.96
N LEU A 31 -8.56 -1.79 -9.78
CA LEU A 31 -7.98 -3.11 -9.56
C LEU A 31 -6.47 -3.11 -9.30
N SER A 32 -5.69 -2.36 -10.07
CA SER A 32 -4.23 -2.30 -9.90
C SER A 32 -3.81 -1.71 -8.55
N ILE A 33 -4.53 -0.69 -8.06
CA ILE A 33 -4.27 -0.08 -6.75
C ILE A 33 -4.68 -1.03 -5.64
N ASP A 34 -5.84 -1.67 -5.82
CA ASP A 34 -6.38 -2.65 -4.88
C ASP A 34 -5.46 -3.86 -4.75
N LEU A 35 -4.79 -4.29 -5.82
CA LEU A 35 -3.75 -5.31 -5.78
C LEU A 35 -2.55 -4.88 -4.93
N ILE A 36 -2.09 -3.62 -5.03
CA ILE A 36 -1.00 -3.14 -4.17
C ILE A 36 -1.45 -3.11 -2.71
N VAL A 37 -2.68 -2.67 -2.42
CA VAL A 37 -3.25 -2.68 -1.06
C VAL A 37 -3.40 -4.11 -0.53
N TYR A 38 -3.85 -5.05 -1.36
CA TYR A 38 -3.95 -6.47 -1.03
C TYR A 38 -2.57 -7.04 -0.68
N LEU A 39 -1.57 -6.87 -1.55
CA LEU A 39 -0.22 -7.37 -1.30
C LEU A 39 0.42 -6.72 -0.06
N ALA A 40 0.20 -5.42 0.16
CA ALA A 40 0.65 -4.73 1.37
C ALA A 40 -0.02 -5.27 2.64
N ASN A 41 -1.31 -5.67 2.60
CA ASN A 41 -1.96 -6.31 3.73
C ASN A 41 -1.32 -7.66 4.07
N TYR A 42 -0.96 -8.47 3.07
CA TYR A 42 -0.32 -9.76 3.30
C TYR A 42 1.13 -9.62 3.76
N GLN A 43 1.84 -8.61 3.26
CA GLN A 43 3.18 -8.25 3.75
C GLN A 43 3.19 -7.97 5.26
N MET A 44 2.11 -7.43 5.84
CA MET A 44 2.05 -7.22 7.29
C MET A 44 1.75 -8.50 8.08
N LYS A 45 1.38 -9.60 7.42
CA LYS A 45 1.19 -10.92 8.07
C LYS A 45 2.44 -11.79 7.99
N ASN A 46 3.35 -11.47 7.07
CA ASN A 46 4.60 -12.16 6.85
C ASN A 46 5.67 -11.17 6.35
N LEU A 47 6.78 -11.02 7.10
CA LEU A 47 7.89 -10.09 6.81
C LEU A 47 8.48 -10.23 5.40
N PHE A 48 8.41 -11.41 4.78
CA PHE A 48 9.00 -11.66 3.46
C PHE A 48 8.03 -11.44 2.30
N GLY A 49 6.72 -11.41 2.59
CA GLY A 49 5.68 -11.10 1.61
C GLY A 49 5.36 -12.22 0.63
N GLU A 50 5.83 -13.44 0.88
CA GLU A 50 5.42 -14.59 0.07
C GLU A 50 3.96 -14.94 0.41
N ASN A 51 3.13 -14.97 -0.62
CA ASN A 51 1.73 -15.35 -0.50
C ASN A 51 1.20 -15.89 -1.83
N TRP A 52 0.70 -17.12 -1.80
CA TRP A 52 -0.03 -17.71 -2.92
C TRP A 52 -1.52 -17.43 -2.79
N PHE A 53 -2.13 -16.89 -3.83
CA PHE A 53 -3.54 -16.56 -3.85
C PHE A 53 -4.19 -16.84 -5.21
N SER A 54 -5.48 -17.14 -5.19
CA SER A 54 -6.34 -17.24 -6.36
C SER A 54 -7.10 -15.93 -6.60
N ILE A 55 -7.76 -15.82 -7.76
CA ILE A 55 -8.69 -14.70 -8.02
C ILE A 55 -9.83 -14.70 -6.99
N ALA A 56 -10.24 -15.87 -6.49
CA ALA A 56 -11.32 -15.96 -5.49
C ALA A 56 -10.89 -15.33 -4.16
N ASP A 57 -9.68 -15.63 -3.69
CA ASP A 57 -9.14 -15.08 -2.44
C ASP A 57 -9.02 -13.54 -2.52
N PHE A 58 -8.54 -13.03 -3.66
CA PHE A 58 -8.51 -11.59 -3.91
C PHE A 58 -9.92 -10.98 -3.91
N CYS A 59 -10.88 -11.62 -4.60
CA CYS A 59 -12.25 -11.11 -4.69
C CYS A 59 -12.95 -11.04 -3.34
N GLU A 60 -12.79 -12.08 -2.51
CA GLU A 60 -13.33 -12.14 -1.16
C GLU A 60 -12.76 -11.00 -0.31
N LYS A 61 -11.44 -10.79 -0.37
CA LYS A 61 -10.76 -9.77 0.45
C LYS A 61 -11.07 -8.34 0.00
N MET A 62 -11.17 -8.10 -1.31
CA MET A 62 -11.25 -6.75 -1.88
C MET A 62 -12.66 -6.33 -2.36
N GLY A 63 -13.63 -7.24 -2.28
CA GLY A 63 -15.03 -6.98 -2.61
C GLY A 63 -15.34 -6.99 -4.12
N TYR A 64 -14.69 -7.87 -4.88
CA TYR A 64 -14.90 -7.98 -6.33
C TYR A 64 -15.79 -9.17 -6.70
N ASP A 65 -16.47 -9.04 -7.84
CA ASP A 65 -17.09 -10.19 -8.50
C ASP A 65 -16.04 -10.96 -9.31
N ARG A 66 -15.91 -12.26 -9.00
CA ARG A 66 -14.93 -13.15 -9.64
C ARG A 66 -15.09 -13.23 -11.16
N THR A 67 -16.33 -13.26 -11.65
CA THR A 67 -16.63 -13.41 -13.07
C THR A 67 -16.13 -12.22 -13.87
N LYS A 68 -16.25 -10.99 -13.33
CA LYS A 68 -15.70 -9.78 -13.94
C LYS A 68 -14.19 -9.83 -14.07
N LEU A 69 -13.48 -10.32 -13.05
CA LEU A 69 -12.01 -10.38 -13.06
C LEU A 69 -11.46 -11.51 -13.95
N GLN A 70 -12.21 -12.61 -14.08
CA GLN A 70 -11.88 -13.74 -14.96
C GLN A 70 -12.22 -13.50 -16.44
N ARG A 71 -12.93 -12.40 -16.76
CA ARG A 71 -13.30 -12.08 -18.14
C ARG A 71 -12.04 -11.91 -18.98
N LYS A 72 -11.97 -12.64 -20.10
CA LYS A 72 -10.93 -12.44 -21.11
C LYS A 72 -11.07 -11.08 -21.79
N LEU A 73 -9.96 -10.40 -21.97
CA LEU A 73 -9.85 -9.16 -22.71
C LEU A 73 -9.76 -9.47 -24.20
N SER A 74 -10.36 -8.62 -25.03
CA SER A 74 -10.17 -8.70 -26.48
C SER A 74 -8.76 -8.23 -26.86
N ASN A 75 -8.29 -8.62 -28.05
CA ASN A 75 -7.00 -8.15 -28.57
C ASN A 75 -6.93 -6.62 -28.65
N ASP A 76 -8.03 -5.93 -28.98
CA ASP A 76 -8.07 -4.47 -29.01
C ASP A 76 -7.95 -3.86 -27.61
N GLN A 77 -8.55 -4.47 -26.60
CA GLN A 77 -8.38 -4.04 -25.20
C GLN A 77 -6.94 -4.23 -24.74
N LEU A 78 -6.32 -5.37 -25.06
CA LEU A 78 -4.91 -5.61 -24.74
C LEU A 78 -3.98 -4.62 -25.46
N ARG A 79 -4.24 -4.30 -26.73
CA ARG A 79 -3.51 -3.26 -27.48
C ARG A 79 -3.71 -1.87 -26.90
N LEU A 80 -4.90 -1.54 -26.41
CA LEU A 80 -5.16 -0.26 -25.75
C LEU A 80 -4.37 -0.13 -24.44
N ILE A 81 -4.26 -1.22 -23.67
CA ILE A 81 -3.58 -1.22 -22.38
C ILE A 81 -2.05 -1.26 -22.56
N PHE A 82 -1.54 -2.11 -23.45
CA PHE A 82 -0.11 -2.44 -23.54
C PHE A 82 0.58 -1.93 -24.82
N GLY A 83 -0.16 -1.33 -25.75
CA GLY A 83 0.37 -0.83 -27.01
C GLY A 83 0.92 -1.97 -27.88
N ALA A 84 2.15 -1.81 -28.35
CA ALA A 84 2.85 -2.81 -29.15
C ALA A 84 3.40 -4.00 -28.31
N ARG A 85 3.36 -3.93 -26.97
CA ARG A 85 3.85 -5.01 -26.12
C ARG A 85 2.89 -6.19 -26.19
N SER A 86 3.45 -7.39 -26.38
CA SER A 86 2.70 -8.64 -26.26
C SER A 86 2.63 -9.04 -24.79
N PRO A 87 1.45 -9.03 -24.14
CA PRO A 87 1.34 -9.34 -22.72
C PRO A 87 1.37 -10.86 -22.52
N GLN A 88 2.57 -11.41 -22.49
CA GLN A 88 2.83 -12.83 -22.20
C GLN A 88 4.17 -12.96 -21.50
N TYR A 89 4.30 -13.97 -20.63
CA TYR A 89 5.60 -14.43 -20.14
C TYR A 89 6.01 -15.68 -20.90
N VAL A 90 7.27 -15.74 -21.30
CA VAL A 90 7.86 -16.88 -22.02
C VAL A 90 9.15 -17.27 -21.30
N THR A 91 9.28 -18.54 -20.98
CA THR A 91 10.50 -19.11 -20.40
C THR A 91 10.74 -20.50 -20.99
N THR A 92 11.89 -21.09 -20.70
CA THR A 92 12.27 -22.43 -21.13
C THR A 92 12.46 -23.31 -19.89
N ASP A 93 11.85 -24.51 -19.89
CA ASP A 93 12.03 -25.47 -18.80
C ASP A 93 13.43 -26.14 -18.85
N ILE A 94 13.74 -26.94 -17.82
CA ILE A 94 15.03 -27.66 -17.73
C ILE A 94 15.30 -28.62 -18.90
N ASN A 95 14.26 -29.00 -19.64
CA ASN A 95 14.33 -29.93 -20.78
C ASN A 95 14.36 -29.19 -22.13
N GLY A 96 14.39 -27.85 -22.13
CA GLY A 96 14.39 -27.05 -23.36
C GLY A 96 12.99 -26.75 -23.93
N ASN A 97 11.90 -27.13 -23.25
CA ASN A 97 10.55 -26.86 -23.72
C ASN A 97 10.13 -25.42 -23.40
N GLU A 98 9.50 -24.76 -24.36
CA GLU A 98 8.96 -23.42 -24.19
C GLU A 98 7.69 -23.44 -23.32
N ILE A 99 7.70 -22.69 -22.21
CA ILE A 99 6.53 -22.45 -21.37
C ILE A 99 6.01 -21.04 -21.67
N LYS A 100 4.74 -20.95 -22.08
CA LYS A 100 4.05 -19.68 -22.31
C LYS A 100 2.94 -19.46 -21.30
N HIS A 101 2.95 -18.28 -20.68
CA HIS A 101 1.86 -17.78 -19.86
C HIS A 101 1.23 -16.56 -20.54
N PRO A 102 0.16 -16.76 -21.34
CA PRO A 102 -0.57 -15.63 -21.91
C PRO A 102 -1.32 -14.88 -20.80
N ILE A 103 -1.30 -13.54 -20.89
CA ILE A 103 -2.07 -12.64 -20.04
C ILE A 103 -3.36 -12.30 -20.77
N GLU A 104 -4.46 -12.92 -20.32
CA GLU A 104 -5.71 -12.88 -21.08
C GLU A 104 -6.84 -12.21 -20.30
N THR A 105 -6.82 -12.26 -18.97
CA THR A 105 -7.93 -11.79 -18.14
C THR A 105 -7.71 -10.35 -17.63
N VAL A 106 -8.81 -9.71 -17.22
CA VAL A 106 -8.75 -8.40 -16.54
C VAL A 106 -7.80 -8.45 -15.33
N PHE A 107 -7.84 -9.54 -14.55
CA PHE A 107 -6.98 -9.72 -13.38
C PHE A 107 -5.49 -9.80 -13.73
N GLU A 108 -5.14 -10.66 -14.68
CA GLU A 108 -3.76 -10.87 -15.07
C GLU A 108 -3.18 -9.63 -15.75
N ALA A 109 -3.97 -8.90 -16.52
CA ALA A 109 -3.54 -7.65 -17.13
C ALA A 109 -3.16 -6.61 -16.07
N ALA A 110 -3.91 -6.52 -14.96
CA ALA A 110 -3.56 -5.62 -13.86
C ALA A 110 -2.24 -6.04 -13.19
N LEU A 111 -2.05 -7.33 -12.88
CA LEU A 111 -0.80 -7.85 -12.32
C LEU A 111 0.39 -7.62 -13.26
N TYR A 112 0.25 -7.93 -14.55
CA TYR A 112 1.26 -7.68 -15.57
C TYR A 112 1.62 -6.19 -15.65
N ARG A 113 0.62 -5.31 -15.57
CA ARG A 113 0.84 -3.85 -15.57
C ARG A 113 1.65 -3.40 -14.37
N LEU A 114 1.39 -3.93 -13.18
CA LEU A 114 2.18 -3.62 -11.99
C LEU A 114 3.63 -4.10 -12.10
N GLY A 115 3.90 -5.18 -12.86
CA GLY A 115 5.26 -5.63 -13.16
C GLY A 115 6.10 -4.68 -14.01
N ILE A 116 5.48 -3.72 -14.71
CA ILE A 116 6.16 -2.82 -15.65
C ILE A 116 6.04 -1.33 -15.29
N GLU A 117 5.40 -1.00 -14.17
CA GLU A 117 5.23 0.37 -13.68
C GLU A 117 6.06 0.62 -12.42
N ASN A 118 6.40 1.88 -12.20
CA ASN A 118 7.19 2.32 -11.05
C ASN A 118 6.39 3.29 -10.19
N LEU A 119 6.50 3.17 -8.86
CA LEU A 119 6.08 4.17 -7.89
C LEU A 119 7.21 5.17 -7.63
N GLY A 120 6.88 6.45 -7.60
CA GLY A 120 7.80 7.53 -7.25
C GLY A 120 7.90 7.73 -5.73
N PHE A 121 9.12 7.78 -5.22
CA PHE A 121 9.47 8.10 -3.84
C PHE A 121 10.33 9.36 -3.82
N PRO A 122 9.76 10.54 -3.49
CA PRO A 122 10.52 11.76 -3.40
C PRO A 122 11.34 11.78 -2.11
N THR A 123 12.57 12.29 -2.21
CA THR A 123 13.48 12.58 -1.11
C THR A 123 13.97 14.02 -1.21
N GLN A 124 14.13 14.69 -0.08
CA GLN A 124 14.69 16.02 0.01
C GLN A 124 15.92 15.99 0.92
N LYS A 125 17.07 16.36 0.37
CA LYS A 125 18.35 16.37 1.10
C LYS A 125 19.23 17.49 0.54
N ASP A 126 19.82 18.30 1.42
CA ASP A 126 20.78 19.35 1.07
C ASP A 126 20.29 20.31 -0.03
N GLY A 127 19.01 20.71 0.04
CA GLY A 127 18.37 21.60 -0.95
C GLY A 127 18.03 20.94 -2.29
N LYS A 128 18.38 19.67 -2.51
CA LYS A 128 18.02 18.88 -3.68
C LYS A 128 16.75 18.05 -3.41
N THR A 129 15.84 18.03 -4.38
CA THR A 129 14.74 17.05 -4.43
C THR A 129 15.10 15.96 -5.43
N SER A 130 15.12 14.71 -5.01
CA SER A 130 15.34 13.54 -5.88
C SER A 130 14.06 12.71 -5.96
N TYR A 131 13.79 12.13 -7.12
CA TYR A 131 12.64 11.27 -7.35
C TYR A 131 13.14 9.86 -7.67
N HIS A 132 12.97 8.93 -6.73
CA HIS A 132 13.37 7.55 -6.90
C HIS A 132 12.20 6.76 -7.50
N PHE A 133 12.39 6.15 -8.65
CA PHE A 133 11.37 5.34 -9.32
C PHE A 133 11.58 3.88 -8.97
N VAL A 134 10.68 3.32 -8.17
CA VAL A 134 10.76 1.98 -7.62
C VAL A 134 9.77 1.09 -8.34
N GLN A 135 10.23 0.00 -8.97
CA GLN A 135 9.36 -0.99 -9.60
C GLN A 135 8.33 -1.50 -8.59
N ILE A 136 7.06 -1.62 -8.99
CA ILE A 136 6.01 -2.02 -8.04
C ILE A 136 6.16 -3.49 -7.65
N LEU A 137 6.27 -4.38 -8.64
CA LEU A 137 6.49 -5.82 -8.43
C LEU A 137 7.88 -6.23 -8.91
N THR A 138 8.61 -6.99 -8.09
CA THR A 138 9.94 -7.53 -8.44
C THR A 138 9.88 -9.00 -8.84
N ARG A 139 8.87 -9.74 -8.38
CA ARG A 139 8.64 -11.15 -8.75
C ARG A 139 7.15 -11.40 -8.97
N PHE A 140 6.85 -12.24 -9.95
CA PHE A 140 5.50 -12.71 -10.21
C PHE A 140 5.56 -14.18 -10.62
N ASP A 141 5.07 -15.05 -9.74
CA ASP A 141 5.05 -16.49 -9.92
C ASP A 141 3.63 -16.93 -10.29
N ILE A 142 3.53 -17.82 -11.27
CA ILE A 142 2.27 -18.38 -11.74
C ILE A 142 2.37 -19.90 -11.65
N GLN A 143 1.52 -20.50 -10.82
CA GLN A 143 1.35 -21.94 -10.79
C GLN A 143 0.11 -22.32 -11.59
N THR A 144 0.32 -23.12 -12.63
CA THR A 144 -0.72 -23.62 -13.54
C THR A 144 -0.74 -25.14 -13.52
N ASP A 145 -1.91 -25.73 -13.33
CA ASP A 145 -2.12 -27.16 -13.60
C ASP A 145 -2.51 -27.35 -15.08
N PHE A 146 -1.54 -27.76 -15.90
CA PHE A 146 -1.72 -28.05 -17.32
C PHE A 146 -2.38 -29.41 -17.60
N THR A 147 -2.56 -30.27 -16.58
CA THR A 147 -3.08 -31.63 -16.76
C THR A 147 -4.60 -31.68 -16.84
N THR A 148 -5.28 -30.65 -16.35
CA THR A 148 -6.75 -30.57 -16.39
C THR A 148 -7.22 -29.93 -17.70
N LYS A 149 -8.25 -30.50 -18.33
CA LYS A 149 -8.92 -29.92 -19.53
C LYS A 149 -9.42 -28.48 -19.32
N LYS A 150 -9.50 -28.05 -18.06
CA LYS A 150 -9.80 -26.68 -17.64
C LYS A 150 -8.55 -26.10 -16.98
N GLY A 151 -7.55 -25.69 -17.76
CA GLY A 151 -6.36 -24.91 -17.31
C GLY A 151 -6.71 -23.55 -16.69
N THR A 152 -7.60 -23.55 -15.70
CA THR A 152 -8.41 -22.42 -15.23
C THR A 152 -8.23 -22.14 -13.74
N LYS A 153 -7.49 -22.99 -13.01
CA LYS A 153 -7.07 -22.69 -11.64
C LYS A 153 -5.59 -22.33 -11.67
N ARG A 154 -5.34 -21.03 -11.86
CA ARG A 154 -4.03 -20.42 -11.65
C ARG A 154 -3.94 -19.97 -10.20
N LEU A 155 -2.84 -20.29 -9.54
CA LEU A 155 -2.42 -19.61 -8.31
C LEU A 155 -1.33 -18.61 -8.67
N TYR A 156 -1.35 -17.49 -7.97
CA TYR A 156 -0.46 -16.37 -8.21
C TYR A 156 0.31 -16.06 -6.93
N SER A 157 1.58 -15.70 -7.06
CA SER A 157 2.35 -15.03 -6.02
C SER A 157 2.99 -13.80 -6.64
N ALA A 158 2.92 -12.66 -5.96
CA ALA A 158 3.46 -11.39 -6.47
C ALA A 158 4.18 -10.66 -5.34
N THR A 159 5.45 -10.33 -5.56
CA THR A 159 6.30 -9.72 -4.53
C THR A 159 6.43 -8.23 -4.80
N LEU A 160 6.01 -7.42 -3.82
CA LEU A 160 6.29 -5.98 -3.81
C LEU A 160 7.80 -5.74 -3.68
N ASN A 161 8.30 -4.69 -4.31
CA ASN A 161 9.70 -4.27 -4.12
C ASN A 161 10.02 -4.01 -2.64
N ASP A 162 11.25 -4.34 -2.23
CA ASP A 162 11.68 -4.25 -0.84
C ASP A 162 11.54 -2.83 -0.26
N LEU A 163 11.78 -1.75 -1.04
CA LEU A 163 11.52 -0.39 -0.57
C LEU A 163 10.03 -0.11 -0.31
N ILE A 164 9.14 -0.71 -1.10
CA ILE A 164 7.69 -0.58 -0.89
C ILE A 164 7.29 -1.36 0.37
N LYS A 165 7.80 -2.58 0.55
CA LYS A 165 7.58 -3.38 1.77
C LYS A 165 8.09 -2.64 3.01
N ASP A 166 9.30 -2.11 2.94
CA ASP A 166 9.95 -1.34 3.99
C ASP A 166 9.14 -0.10 4.41
N SER A 167 8.54 0.58 3.43
CA SER A 167 7.68 1.73 3.68
C SER A 167 6.46 1.40 4.57
N LEU A 168 6.07 0.13 4.70
CA LEU A 168 4.99 -0.29 5.60
C LEU A 168 5.38 -0.24 7.09
N PHE A 169 6.67 -0.09 7.39
CA PHE A 169 7.18 0.17 8.75
C PHE A 169 7.41 1.66 9.00
N THR A 170 7.84 2.41 7.99
CA THR A 170 8.36 3.78 8.17
C THR A 170 7.49 4.89 7.57
N ARG A 171 6.75 4.60 6.49
CA ARG A 171 6.02 5.59 5.66
C ARG A 171 4.70 5.02 5.14
N TYR A 172 3.79 4.68 6.04
CA TYR A 172 2.48 4.13 5.71
C TYR A 172 1.33 5.01 6.17
N ASN A 173 0.12 4.73 5.67
CA ASN A 173 -1.12 5.12 6.33
C ASN A 173 -1.94 3.87 6.64
N LEU A 174 -2.89 4.03 7.57
CA LEU A 174 -3.84 2.99 7.94
C LEU A 174 -5.14 3.12 7.15
N THR A 175 -5.67 2.00 6.67
CA THR A 175 -6.92 1.92 5.92
C THR A 175 -7.83 0.89 6.56
N ASP A 176 -9.14 1.16 6.68
CA ASP A 176 -10.10 0.15 7.07
C ASP A 176 -10.54 -0.64 5.83
N LEU A 177 -10.25 -1.94 5.80
CA LEU A 177 -10.53 -2.75 4.61
C LEU A 177 -12.02 -3.04 4.43
N ASN A 178 -12.83 -3.00 5.49
CA ASN A 178 -14.28 -3.20 5.39
C ASN A 178 -14.94 -2.05 4.63
N ASP A 179 -14.65 -0.82 5.03
CA ASP A 179 -15.10 0.38 4.33
C ASP A 179 -14.51 0.46 2.92
N TYR A 180 -13.22 0.17 2.76
CA TYR A 180 -12.56 0.19 1.47
C TYR A 180 -13.23 -0.74 0.45
N ARG A 181 -13.53 -1.98 0.84
CA ARG A 181 -14.12 -2.96 -0.09
C ARG A 181 -15.58 -2.69 -0.45
N LYS A 182 -16.33 -1.96 0.39
CA LYS A 182 -17.71 -1.53 0.11
C LYS A 182 -17.79 -0.47 -0.97
N LEU A 183 -16.70 0.27 -1.20
CA LEU A 183 -16.68 1.29 -2.23
C LEU A 183 -16.78 0.66 -3.62
N PRO A 184 -17.72 1.14 -4.46
CA PRO A 184 -17.83 0.66 -5.83
C PRO A 184 -16.60 1.10 -6.64
N ASP A 185 -16.28 0.35 -7.68
CA ASP A 185 -15.24 0.72 -8.64
C ASP A 185 -15.70 1.90 -9.52
N ARG A 186 -15.63 3.11 -8.95
CA ARG A 186 -15.95 4.38 -9.59
C ARG A 186 -14.73 5.28 -9.58
N LYS A 187 -14.61 6.12 -10.61
CA LYS A 187 -13.49 7.04 -10.81
C LYS A 187 -13.21 7.84 -9.54
N GLY A 188 -12.00 7.66 -9.00
CA GLY A 188 -11.53 8.40 -7.83
C GLY A 188 -12.06 7.93 -6.48
N TYR A 189 -13.00 6.99 -6.38
CA TYR A 189 -13.58 6.60 -5.09
C TYR A 189 -12.55 5.91 -4.19
N ARG A 190 -11.91 4.83 -4.66
CA ARG A 190 -10.89 4.11 -3.89
C ARG A 190 -9.62 4.94 -3.69
N TYR A 191 -9.23 5.72 -4.71
CA TYR A 191 -8.09 6.64 -4.58
C TYR A 191 -8.34 7.75 -3.55
N PHE A 192 -9.55 8.34 -3.54
CA PHE A 192 -9.95 9.29 -2.51
C PHE A 192 -9.96 8.65 -1.13
N TYR A 193 -10.43 7.41 -0.99
CA TYR A 193 -10.43 6.74 0.29
C TYR A 193 -9.01 6.54 0.86
N LEU A 194 -8.02 6.21 0.02
CA LEU A 194 -6.61 6.22 0.46
C LEU A 194 -6.20 7.62 0.95
N ASN A 195 -6.58 8.68 0.25
CA ASN A 195 -6.34 10.05 0.73
C ASN A 195 -7.08 10.36 2.05
N LEU A 196 -8.31 9.89 2.22
CA LEU A 196 -9.10 10.03 3.44
C LEU A 196 -8.38 9.40 4.65
N SER A 197 -7.86 8.19 4.49
CA SER A 197 -7.01 7.51 5.48
C SER A 197 -5.78 8.33 5.88
N ARG A 198 -5.15 9.02 4.93
CA ARG A 198 -4.05 9.95 5.21
C ARG A 198 -4.52 11.16 6.01
N MET A 199 -5.73 11.69 5.72
CA MET A 199 -6.30 12.82 6.45
C MET A 199 -6.55 12.48 7.92
N VAL A 200 -7.03 11.27 8.22
CA VAL A 200 -7.21 10.77 9.60
C VAL A 200 -5.90 10.86 10.38
N TYR A 201 -4.80 10.33 9.82
CA TYR A 201 -3.47 10.41 10.44
C TYR A 201 -3.05 11.86 10.72
N LEU A 202 -3.18 12.76 9.73
CA LEU A 202 -2.77 14.16 9.88
C LEU A 202 -3.60 14.90 10.92
N ILE A 203 -4.91 14.63 11.01
CA ILE A 203 -5.79 15.24 12.01
C ILE A 203 -5.43 14.73 13.41
N ARG A 204 -5.18 13.43 13.59
CA ARG A 204 -4.69 12.90 14.88
C ARG A 204 -3.40 13.58 15.32
N TYR A 205 -2.46 13.78 14.40
CA TYR A 205 -1.22 14.50 14.69
C TYR A 205 -1.48 15.94 15.13
N LYS A 206 -2.37 16.67 14.44
CA LYS A 206 -2.78 18.03 14.83
C LYS A 206 -3.40 18.09 16.22
N VAL A 207 -4.27 17.14 16.56
CA VAL A 207 -4.89 17.04 17.90
C VAL A 207 -3.83 16.90 18.99
N ILE A 208 -2.82 16.04 18.79
CA ILE A 208 -1.70 15.88 19.74
C ILE A 208 -0.92 17.18 19.93
N GLN A 209 -0.80 18.00 18.88
CA GLN A 209 -0.12 19.30 18.91
C GLN A 209 -1.01 20.44 19.41
N GLY A 210 -2.24 20.18 19.86
CA GLY A 210 -3.19 21.21 20.29
C GLY A 210 -3.68 22.12 19.15
N GLN A 211 -3.57 21.67 17.90
CA GLN A 211 -4.02 22.39 16.71
C GLN A 211 -5.45 22.02 16.34
N ALA A 212 -6.08 22.85 15.50
CA ALA A 212 -7.45 22.60 15.05
C ALA A 212 -7.58 21.25 14.30
N PRO A 213 -8.58 20.42 14.63
CA PRO A 213 -8.66 19.01 14.22
C PRO A 213 -9.30 18.83 12.84
N TYR A 214 -8.80 19.56 11.84
CA TYR A 214 -9.30 19.43 10.46
C TYR A 214 -8.17 19.34 9.43
N TYR A 215 -8.48 18.70 8.31
CA TYR A 215 -7.63 18.69 7.13
C TYR A 215 -8.20 19.65 6.07
N THR A 216 -7.33 20.44 5.45
CA THR A 216 -7.73 21.44 4.47
C THR A 216 -7.25 21.06 3.08
N THR A 217 -8.13 21.18 2.09
CA THR A 217 -7.84 20.98 0.66
C THR A 217 -8.70 21.92 -0.16
N THR A 218 -8.53 21.94 -1.49
CA THR A 218 -9.36 22.75 -2.39
C THR A 218 -10.34 21.89 -3.18
N VAL A 219 -11.41 22.52 -3.68
CA VAL A 219 -12.34 21.87 -4.63
C VAL A 219 -11.60 21.37 -5.87
N ASP A 220 -10.58 22.09 -6.37
CA ASP A 220 -9.82 21.67 -7.55
C ASP A 220 -8.97 20.43 -7.30
N GLN A 221 -8.34 20.32 -6.13
CA GLN A 221 -7.60 19.11 -5.74
C GLN A 221 -8.54 17.89 -5.67
N LEU A 222 -9.73 18.05 -5.08
CA LEU A 222 -10.74 16.99 -5.05
C LEU A 222 -11.28 16.66 -6.44
N ALA A 223 -11.51 17.68 -7.27
CA ALA A 223 -11.93 17.49 -8.65
C ALA A 223 -10.90 16.70 -9.47
N LYS A 224 -9.60 16.92 -9.25
CA LYS A 224 -8.54 16.12 -9.85
C LYS A 224 -8.62 14.65 -9.40
N ILE A 225 -8.78 14.40 -8.10
CA ILE A 225 -8.93 13.03 -7.55
C ILE A 225 -10.16 12.33 -8.15
N PHE A 226 -11.29 13.03 -8.23
CA PHE A 226 -12.55 12.51 -8.76
C PHE A 226 -12.65 12.55 -10.29
N ARG A 227 -11.62 13.06 -10.97
CA ARG A 227 -11.57 13.22 -12.43
C ARG A 227 -12.78 14.00 -12.97
N ILE A 228 -13.14 15.08 -12.29
CA ILE A 228 -14.23 15.98 -12.69
C ILE A 228 -13.70 17.01 -13.68
N ASN A 229 -14.09 16.87 -14.94
CA ASN A 229 -13.80 17.84 -16.00
C ASN A 229 -14.99 18.78 -16.20
N VAL A 230 -15.10 19.81 -15.37
CA VAL A 230 -16.12 20.86 -15.48
C VAL A 230 -15.43 22.21 -15.40
N ALA A 231 -15.68 23.09 -16.38
CA ALA A 231 -15.06 24.42 -16.44
C ALA A 231 -15.64 25.40 -15.41
N ASP A 232 -16.97 25.36 -15.20
CA ASP A 232 -17.65 26.22 -14.23
C ASP A 232 -17.37 25.79 -12.77
N ASN A 233 -16.99 26.77 -11.94
CA ASN A 233 -16.56 26.52 -10.56
C ASN A 233 -17.72 26.07 -9.66
N ASN A 234 -18.93 26.62 -9.83
CA ASN A 234 -20.10 26.25 -9.02
C ASN A 234 -20.51 24.80 -9.30
N ASN A 235 -20.62 24.44 -10.58
CA ASN A 235 -20.93 23.08 -10.99
C ASN A 235 -19.84 22.09 -10.55
N ARG A 236 -18.56 22.48 -10.58
CA ARG A 236 -17.46 21.65 -10.05
C ARG A 236 -17.63 21.39 -8.55
N LYS A 237 -17.90 22.45 -7.76
CA LYS A 237 -18.15 22.37 -6.32
C LYS A 237 -19.35 21.45 -6.01
N MET A 238 -20.46 21.60 -6.74
CA MET A 238 -21.64 20.74 -6.58
C MET A 238 -21.35 19.26 -6.87
N LYS A 239 -20.59 18.96 -7.93
CA LYS A 239 -20.19 17.58 -8.23
C LYS A 239 -19.27 16.98 -7.17
N VAL A 240 -18.30 17.76 -6.67
CA VAL A 240 -17.43 17.34 -5.57
C VAL A 240 -18.27 16.99 -4.34
N ALA A 241 -19.18 17.87 -3.91
CA ALA A 241 -20.07 17.61 -2.78
C ALA A 241 -20.89 16.32 -2.98
N SER A 242 -21.52 16.16 -4.14
CA SER A 242 -22.33 14.97 -4.45
C SER A 242 -21.52 13.66 -4.39
N ILE A 243 -20.27 13.67 -4.84
CA ILE A 243 -19.38 12.50 -4.75
C ILE A 243 -18.98 12.23 -3.30
N LEU A 244 -18.61 13.26 -2.53
CA LEU A 244 -18.28 13.13 -1.12
C LEU A 244 -19.46 12.51 -0.33
N ASP A 245 -20.66 13.04 -0.51
CA ASP A 245 -21.88 12.50 0.12
C ASP A 245 -22.15 11.06 -0.30
N SER A 246 -21.91 10.73 -1.57
CA SER A 246 -22.07 9.38 -2.09
C SER A 246 -21.05 8.41 -1.47
N ILE A 247 -19.78 8.79 -1.37
CA ILE A 247 -18.74 7.99 -0.72
C ILE A 247 -19.13 7.76 0.74
N ASN A 248 -19.52 8.82 1.45
CA ASN A 248 -19.84 8.76 2.86
C ASN A 248 -21.02 7.80 3.15
N LYS A 249 -21.94 7.57 2.21
CA LYS A 249 -23.04 6.57 2.35
C LYS A 249 -22.56 5.12 2.42
N TYR A 250 -21.38 4.80 1.85
CA TYR A 250 -20.83 3.44 1.86
C TYR A 250 -19.98 3.12 3.10
N LEU A 251 -19.55 4.15 3.84
CA LEU A 251 -18.63 4.00 4.97
C LEU A 251 -19.42 3.75 6.25
N ASP A 252 -18.91 2.88 7.12
CA ASP A 252 -19.45 2.69 8.47
C ASP A 252 -18.51 3.26 9.52
N VAL A 253 -17.20 3.06 9.36
CA VAL A 253 -16.18 3.41 10.37
C VAL A 253 -15.52 4.75 10.07
N THR A 254 -15.21 4.99 8.80
CA THR A 254 -14.42 6.14 8.31
C THR A 254 -15.33 7.28 7.87
N LYS A 255 -16.51 7.40 8.48
CA LYS A 255 -17.44 8.51 8.24
C LYS A 255 -16.72 9.84 8.48
N PHE A 256 -17.00 10.80 7.61
CA PHE A 256 -16.42 12.13 7.72
C PHE A 256 -17.49 13.20 7.59
N GLN A 257 -17.18 14.36 8.15
CA GLN A 257 -17.90 15.61 7.93
C GLN A 257 -17.01 16.52 7.09
N TYR A 258 -17.61 17.36 6.26
CA TYR A 258 -16.88 18.36 5.50
C TYR A 258 -17.68 19.65 5.38
N GLU A 259 -16.97 20.76 5.30
CA GLU A 259 -17.55 22.07 5.05
C GLU A 259 -16.75 22.86 4.02
N PHE A 260 -17.44 23.73 3.30
CA PHE A 260 -16.81 24.67 2.38
C PHE A 260 -16.58 25.99 3.10
N VAL A 261 -15.31 26.38 3.22
CA VAL A 261 -14.90 27.62 3.88
C VAL A 261 -14.24 28.55 2.89
N LYS A 262 -14.22 29.85 3.22
CA LYS A 262 -13.46 30.85 2.47
C LYS A 262 -11.99 30.75 2.86
N GLY A 263 -11.14 30.34 1.93
CA GLY A 263 -9.69 30.31 2.13
C GLY A 263 -9.08 31.73 2.19
N VAL A 264 -7.79 31.78 2.52
CA VAL A 264 -7.02 33.04 2.50
C VAL A 264 -7.01 33.59 1.08
N ASN A 265 -7.43 34.85 0.90
CA ASN A 265 -7.57 35.53 -0.38
C ASN A 265 -8.59 34.95 -1.37
N GLU A 266 -9.46 34.02 -0.95
CA GLU A 266 -10.55 33.53 -1.80
C GLU A 266 -11.74 34.49 -1.77
N ARG A 267 -12.41 34.72 -2.90
CA ARG A 267 -13.67 35.51 -2.93
C ARG A 267 -14.88 34.70 -2.45
N TRP A 268 -14.83 33.38 -2.64
CA TRP A 268 -15.92 32.44 -2.39
C TRP A 268 -15.42 31.25 -1.56
N ALA A 269 -16.32 30.52 -0.91
CA ALA A 269 -15.96 29.32 -0.17
C ALA A 269 -15.57 28.17 -1.12
N TYR A 270 -14.29 28.06 -1.45
CA TYR A 270 -13.73 27.09 -2.40
C TYR A 270 -12.67 26.16 -1.77
N THR A 271 -12.30 26.45 -0.53
CA THR A 271 -11.55 25.57 0.34
C THR A 271 -12.51 24.60 1.05
N VAL A 272 -12.07 23.35 1.26
CA VAL A 272 -12.81 22.28 1.94
C VAL A 272 -12.06 21.89 3.20
N GLN A 273 -12.76 21.87 4.34
CA GLN A 273 -12.25 21.32 5.60
C GLN A 273 -12.92 19.98 5.89
N PHE A 274 -12.11 18.97 6.23
CA PHE A 274 -12.56 17.63 6.62
C PHE A 274 -12.37 17.42 8.11
N HIS A 275 -13.38 16.85 8.74
CA HIS A 275 -13.43 16.49 10.16
C HIS A 275 -13.84 15.03 10.30
N PHE A 276 -13.33 14.38 11.34
CA PHE A 276 -13.69 13.01 11.68
C PHE A 276 -14.22 12.96 13.11
N PRO A 277 -15.23 12.12 13.39
CA PRO A 277 -15.63 11.82 14.76
C PRO A 277 -14.47 11.26 15.58
N ASP A 278 -14.46 11.53 16.89
CA ASP A 278 -13.44 11.00 17.81
C ASP A 278 -13.39 9.47 17.80
N GLU A 279 -14.54 8.81 17.62
CA GLU A 279 -14.63 7.36 17.46
C GLU A 279 -13.83 6.85 16.25
N THR A 280 -13.88 7.56 15.12
CA THR A 280 -13.07 7.24 13.94
C THR A 280 -11.59 7.48 14.25
N LEU A 281 -11.22 8.59 14.87
CA LEU A 281 -9.83 8.87 15.23
C LEU A 281 -9.25 7.80 16.19
N ALA A 282 -10.04 7.36 17.16
CA ALA A 282 -9.70 6.29 18.10
C ALA A 282 -9.64 4.91 17.42
N TYR A 283 -10.52 4.63 16.46
CA TYR A 283 -10.48 3.39 15.68
C TYR A 283 -9.14 3.25 14.95
N PHE A 284 -8.63 4.33 14.35
CA PHE A 284 -7.33 4.33 13.68
C PHE A 284 -6.12 4.43 14.62
N ASP A 285 -6.33 4.35 15.94
CA ASP A 285 -5.24 4.21 16.90
C ASP A 285 -4.76 2.75 16.99
N GLN A 286 -3.47 2.55 16.76
CA GLN A 286 -2.78 1.26 16.86
C GLN A 286 -1.59 1.36 17.81
N LYS A 287 -1.72 2.14 18.90
CA LYS A 287 -0.61 2.49 19.82
C LYS A 287 0.35 1.33 20.13
N PHE A 288 -0.17 0.16 20.56
CA PHE A 288 0.68 -1.00 20.89
C PHE A 288 1.35 -1.61 19.65
N THR A 289 0.59 -1.86 18.58
CA THR A 289 1.13 -2.36 17.31
C THR A 289 2.18 -1.42 16.73
N ALA A 290 1.96 -0.11 16.81
CA ALA A 290 2.90 0.91 16.36
C ALA A 290 4.21 0.86 17.15
N VAL A 291 4.14 0.84 18.49
CA VAL A 291 5.32 0.71 19.36
C VAL A 291 6.08 -0.59 19.09
N PHE A 292 5.37 -1.70 18.92
CA PHE A 292 5.98 -2.98 18.58
C PHE A 292 6.70 -2.92 17.23
N THR A 293 6.03 -2.46 16.17
CA THR A 293 6.65 -2.38 14.84
C THR A 293 7.84 -1.43 14.80
N ASP A 294 7.76 -0.30 15.51
CA ASP A 294 8.85 0.69 15.58
C ASP A 294 10.09 0.12 16.31
N LYS A 295 9.88 -0.55 17.45
CA LYS A 295 10.98 -1.21 18.17
C LYS A 295 11.59 -2.35 17.37
N PHE A 296 10.77 -3.23 16.80
CA PHE A 296 11.24 -4.34 15.98
C PHE A 296 12.13 -3.84 14.84
N TYR A 297 11.65 -2.82 14.13
CA TYR A 297 12.35 -2.27 12.98
C TYR A 297 13.64 -1.51 13.39
N SER A 298 13.62 -0.80 14.51
CA SER A 298 14.81 -0.16 15.08
C SER A 298 15.89 -1.19 15.48
N GLU A 299 15.47 -2.33 16.04
CA GLU A 299 16.40 -3.41 16.37
C GLU A 299 16.97 -4.09 15.12
N LEU A 300 16.19 -4.25 14.04
CA LEU A 300 16.74 -4.71 12.75
C LEU A 300 17.88 -3.81 12.27
N GLN A 301 17.72 -2.49 12.36
CA GLN A 301 18.75 -1.52 11.94
C GLN A 301 20.01 -1.63 12.80
N ARG A 302 19.85 -1.74 14.12
CA ARG A 302 20.97 -1.90 15.04
C ARG A 302 21.72 -3.21 14.83
N VAL A 303 20.99 -4.31 14.61
CA VAL A 303 21.58 -5.62 14.34
C VAL A 303 22.33 -5.62 13.02
N PHE A 304 21.75 -5.05 11.95
CA PHE A 304 22.45 -4.86 10.68
C PHE A 304 23.79 -4.14 10.88
N VAL A 305 23.80 -3.02 11.59
CA VAL A 305 25.04 -2.28 11.86
C VAL A 305 26.03 -3.08 12.69
N LYS A 306 25.60 -3.79 13.73
CA LYS A 306 26.49 -4.64 14.54
C LYS A 306 27.10 -5.78 13.72
N THR A 307 26.36 -6.33 12.76
CA THR A 307 26.85 -7.40 11.88
C THR A 307 27.91 -6.90 10.90
N TYR A 308 27.68 -5.75 10.25
CA TYR A 308 28.57 -5.25 9.19
C TYR A 308 29.64 -4.26 9.69
N PHE A 309 29.47 -3.69 10.88
CA PHE A 309 30.39 -2.74 11.52
C PHE A 309 30.68 -3.16 12.97
N PRO A 310 31.26 -4.37 13.21
CA PRO A 310 31.38 -4.96 14.55
C PRO A 310 32.35 -4.24 15.50
N HIS A 311 33.16 -3.32 14.98
CA HIS A 311 34.13 -2.54 15.76
C HIS A 311 33.51 -1.32 16.47
N LEU A 312 32.26 -0.99 16.14
CA LEU A 312 31.58 0.17 16.73
C LEU A 312 31.10 -0.15 18.14
N ASP A 313 31.29 0.80 19.06
CA ASP A 313 30.65 0.78 20.36
C ASP A 313 29.15 1.13 20.25
N TYR A 314 28.43 1.10 21.36
CA TYR A 314 26.99 1.36 21.36
C TYR A 314 26.61 2.71 20.74
N LYS A 315 27.37 3.77 21.03
CA LYS A 315 27.12 5.11 20.47
C LYS A 315 27.46 5.17 18.99
N GLY A 316 28.53 4.50 18.57
CA GLY A 316 28.93 4.35 17.18
C GLY A 316 27.86 3.64 16.36
N VAL A 317 27.21 2.60 16.92
CA VAL A 317 26.08 1.93 16.26
C VAL A 317 24.94 2.90 15.96
N ASP A 318 24.50 3.69 16.94
CA ASP A 318 23.39 4.63 16.74
C ASP A 318 23.72 5.73 15.72
N LEU A 319 24.96 6.24 15.73
CA LEU A 319 25.43 7.19 14.72
C LEU A 319 25.46 6.57 13.33
N LYS A 320 25.93 5.32 13.20
CA LYS A 320 25.98 4.63 11.91
C LYS A 320 24.60 4.28 11.39
N VAL A 321 23.65 3.93 12.26
CA VAL A 321 22.23 3.78 11.87
C VAL A 321 21.69 5.09 11.29
N ALA A 322 21.97 6.23 11.92
CA ALA A 322 21.53 7.54 11.42
C ALA A 322 22.18 7.89 10.07
N GLU A 323 23.46 7.56 9.89
CA GLU A 323 24.18 7.72 8.62
C GLU A 323 23.54 6.88 7.51
N ILE A 324 23.30 5.58 7.75
CA ILE A 324 22.66 4.67 6.79
C ILE A 324 21.27 5.19 6.40
N LYS A 325 20.47 5.67 7.35
CA LYS A 325 19.14 6.26 7.06
C LYS A 325 19.21 7.49 6.16
N ALA A 326 20.30 8.26 6.26
CA ALA A 326 20.47 9.47 5.48
C ALA A 326 21.08 9.22 4.09
N ASP A 327 21.62 8.03 3.84
CA ASP A 327 22.26 7.64 2.59
C ASP A 327 21.39 6.65 1.81
N THR A 328 21.01 6.99 0.58
CA THR A 328 20.06 6.17 -0.19
C THR A 328 20.63 4.80 -0.56
N GLU A 329 21.92 4.70 -0.86
CA GLU A 329 22.54 3.46 -1.30
C GLU A 329 22.73 2.52 -0.10
N GLN A 330 23.29 3.03 1.00
CA GLN A 330 23.42 2.25 2.24
C GLN A 330 22.05 1.84 2.82
N TYR A 331 21.04 2.71 2.72
CA TYR A 331 19.69 2.36 3.15
C TYR A 331 19.11 1.22 2.31
N GLN A 332 19.35 1.22 0.99
CA GLN A 332 18.92 0.12 0.12
C GLN A 332 19.58 -1.21 0.51
N GLU A 333 20.86 -1.20 0.89
CA GLU A 333 21.56 -2.41 1.38
C GLU A 333 20.90 -2.94 2.66
N PHE A 334 20.59 -2.06 3.62
CA PHE A 334 19.84 -2.43 4.81
C PHE A 334 18.46 -3.02 4.47
N VAL A 335 17.72 -2.39 3.56
CA VAL A 335 16.38 -2.84 3.14
C VAL A 335 16.43 -4.22 2.51
N ASN A 336 17.39 -4.46 1.60
CA ASN A 336 17.62 -5.77 0.99
C ASN A 336 17.95 -6.83 2.06
N TRP A 337 18.80 -6.48 3.03
CA TRP A 337 19.12 -7.38 4.14
C TRP A 337 17.89 -7.66 5.02
N ALA A 338 17.10 -6.64 5.37
CA ALA A 338 15.93 -6.74 6.23
C ALA A 338 14.86 -7.66 5.63
N HIS A 339 14.68 -7.63 4.30
CA HIS A 339 13.71 -8.44 3.58
C HIS A 339 14.26 -9.72 2.94
N SER A 340 15.56 -10.01 3.11
CA SER A 340 16.15 -11.27 2.63
C SER A 340 15.71 -12.49 3.44
N ASP A 341 15.29 -13.53 2.73
CA ASP A 341 14.91 -14.86 3.19
C ASP A 341 15.90 -15.96 2.75
N GLN A 342 17.07 -15.57 2.25
CA GLN A 342 18.01 -16.49 1.59
C GLN A 342 18.87 -17.33 2.55
N SER A 343 18.86 -17.01 3.85
CA SER A 343 19.66 -17.69 4.88
C SER A 343 18.79 -18.06 6.08
N GLU A 344 18.81 -19.34 6.45
CA GLU A 344 18.08 -19.85 7.61
C GLU A 344 18.58 -19.22 8.93
N GLU A 345 19.90 -18.98 9.05
CA GLU A 345 20.49 -18.28 10.19
C GLU A 345 19.96 -16.83 10.29
N LEU A 346 19.86 -16.13 9.17
CA LEU A 346 19.32 -14.77 9.13
C LEU A 346 17.83 -14.73 9.49
N ILE A 347 17.07 -15.73 9.05
CA ILE A 347 15.65 -15.88 9.40
C ILE A 347 15.50 -16.12 10.91
N GLU A 348 16.28 -17.03 11.50
CA GLU A 348 16.23 -17.31 12.95
C GLU A 348 16.67 -16.11 13.80
N LEU A 349 17.65 -15.34 13.33
CA LEU A 349 18.04 -14.06 13.95
C LEU A 349 16.84 -13.10 13.99
N LYS A 350 16.14 -12.91 12.86
CA LYS A 350 14.96 -12.04 12.77
C LYS A 350 13.80 -12.56 13.63
N LYS A 351 13.59 -13.88 13.72
CA LYS A 351 12.58 -14.49 14.60
C LYS A 351 12.89 -14.22 16.06
N THR A 352 14.15 -14.28 16.45
CA THR A 352 14.62 -13.94 17.81
C THR A 352 14.31 -12.49 18.13
N ILE A 353 14.65 -11.55 17.23
CA ILE A 353 14.35 -10.12 17.38
C ILE A 353 12.84 -9.88 17.49
N TYR A 354 12.04 -10.54 16.65
CA TYR A 354 10.58 -10.44 16.69
C TYR A 354 10.03 -10.87 18.05
N ARG A 355 10.42 -12.06 18.54
CA ARG A 355 9.97 -12.59 19.84
C ARG A 355 10.39 -11.72 21.00
N SER A 356 11.66 -11.30 21.06
CA SER A 356 12.16 -10.47 22.15
C SER A 356 11.42 -9.13 22.20
N THR A 357 11.27 -8.48 21.04
CA THR A 357 10.53 -7.22 20.93
C THR A 357 9.06 -7.40 21.31
N PHE A 358 8.43 -8.50 20.90
CA PHE A 358 7.03 -8.79 21.19
C PHE A 358 6.84 -8.98 22.71
N MET A 359 7.69 -9.77 23.36
CA MET A 359 7.67 -9.96 24.81
C MET A 359 7.94 -8.65 25.55
N ASP A 360 8.83 -7.79 25.06
CA ASP A 360 9.11 -6.50 25.68
C ASP A 360 7.91 -5.56 25.68
N VAL A 361 7.08 -5.61 24.64
CA VAL A 361 5.90 -4.74 24.47
C VAL A 361 4.65 -5.35 25.11
N PHE A 362 4.36 -6.63 24.83
CA PHE A 362 3.12 -7.30 25.22
C PHE A 362 3.25 -8.15 26.49
N LYS A 363 4.46 -8.32 27.02
CA LYS A 363 4.76 -9.10 28.24
C LYS A 363 4.39 -10.59 28.15
N GLN A 364 4.17 -11.10 26.95
CA GLN A 364 3.87 -12.50 26.64
C GLN A 364 4.50 -12.88 25.31
N ALA A 365 4.69 -14.18 25.05
CA ALA A 365 5.16 -14.67 23.77
C ALA A 365 4.04 -14.59 22.69
N PRO A 366 4.36 -14.32 21.42
CA PRO A 366 3.36 -14.27 20.35
C PRO A 366 2.62 -15.61 20.19
N GLU A 367 3.31 -16.74 20.37
CA GLU A 367 2.72 -18.08 20.28
C GLU A 367 1.67 -18.34 21.37
N ALA A 368 1.82 -17.73 22.55
CA ALA A 368 0.83 -17.84 23.63
C ALA A 368 -0.51 -17.17 23.27
N LEU A 369 -0.49 -16.26 22.29
CA LEU A 369 -1.67 -15.60 21.72
C LEU A 369 -2.15 -16.25 20.42
N GLY A 370 -1.57 -17.39 20.03
CA GLY A 370 -1.88 -18.08 18.77
C GLY A 370 -1.42 -17.32 17.52
N LEU A 371 -0.41 -16.44 17.64
CA LEU A 371 0.10 -15.66 16.53
C LEU A 371 1.27 -16.37 15.86
N GLU A 372 1.25 -16.37 14.53
CA GLU A 372 2.41 -16.71 13.72
C GLU A 372 3.50 -15.64 13.85
N LEU A 373 4.77 -16.06 13.73
CA LEU A 373 5.89 -15.13 13.75
C LEU A 373 5.83 -14.20 12.53
N PHE A 374 6.35 -12.98 12.71
CA PHE A 374 6.30 -11.92 11.70
C PHE A 374 4.89 -11.46 11.31
N ASN A 375 3.88 -11.77 12.12
CA ASN A 375 2.54 -11.21 11.97
C ASN A 375 2.42 -9.87 12.71
N PHE A 376 2.45 -8.78 11.96
CA PHE A 376 2.28 -7.42 12.46
C PHE A 376 0.83 -6.90 12.37
N ASP A 377 -0.09 -7.69 11.81
CA ASP A 377 -1.55 -7.42 11.80
C ASP A 377 -2.17 -7.88 13.13
N LEU A 378 -1.73 -7.23 14.21
CA LEU A 378 -2.13 -7.56 15.57
C LEU A 378 -3.56 -7.08 15.84
N LYS A 379 -4.47 -8.04 16.06
CA LYS A 379 -5.88 -7.80 16.46
C LYS A 379 -6.07 -7.85 17.98
N ILE A 380 -5.09 -7.31 18.72
CA ILE A 380 -4.99 -7.38 20.18
C ILE A 380 -5.42 -6.07 20.81
#